data_AF-A0A359HL92-F1
#
_entry.id   AF-A0A359HL92-F1
#
_cell.length_a   1.000
_cell.length_b   1.000
_cell.length_c   1.000
_cell.angle_alpha   90.00
_cell.angle_beta   90.00
_cell.angle_gamma   90.00
#
_symmetry.space_group_name_H-M   'P 1'
#
loop_
_entity.id
_entity.type
_entity.pdbx_description
1 polymer ?
#
loop_
_entity_poly.entity_id
_entity_poly.type
_entity_poly.pdbx_seq_one_letter_code
_entity_poly.pdbx_strand_id
1 'polypeptide(L)'
;MDTKAIIQSQFLAALEMLKNAIEQCPEGIWADPEPQNKFWHTAYHSLFYAHFYLHPSESDFIPWEKHRAEVTSLKPSDDFNAVKPYTKIEVLEYLDFCREQVKEKIAACDLEAESGFPWLPFS
;
A
#
# COMPACT_ATOMS: atom_id res chain seq x y z
N MET A 1 -4.30 -9.30 -26.55
CA MET A 1 -3.64 -9.34 -25.23
C MET A 1 -4.51 -8.50 -24.31
N ASP A 2 -4.95 -9.04 -23.18
CA ASP A 2 -5.80 -8.30 -22.24
C ASP A 2 -4.91 -7.53 -21.26
N THR A 3 -4.73 -6.24 -21.50
CA THR A 3 -3.88 -5.35 -20.70
C THR A 3 -4.31 -5.33 -19.23
N LYS A 4 -5.61 -5.32 -18.95
CA LYS A 4 -6.13 -5.32 -17.57
C LYS A 4 -5.77 -6.62 -16.85
N ALA A 5 -5.93 -7.76 -17.52
CA ALA A 5 -5.55 -9.05 -16.96
C ALA A 5 -4.04 -9.12 -16.63
N ILE A 6 -3.19 -8.53 -17.48
CA ILE A 6 -1.74 -8.46 -17.24
C ILE A 6 -1.44 -7.57 -16.03
N ILE A 7 -1.99 -6.36 -15.98
CA ILE A 7 -1.80 -5.42 -14.86
C ILE A 7 -2.25 -6.08 -13.55
N GLN A 8 -3.43 -6.71 -13.54
CA GLN A 8 -3.94 -7.43 -12.37
C GLN A 8 -2.97 -8.54 -11.93
N SER A 9 -2.48 -9.35 -12.87
CA SER A 9 -1.51 -10.41 -12.56
C SER A 9 -0.22 -9.87 -11.95
N GLN A 10 0.29 -8.74 -12.45
CA GLN A 10 1.52 -8.12 -11.92
C GLN A 10 1.31 -7.54 -10.52
N PHE A 11 0.19 -6.85 -10.28
CA PHE A 11 -0.16 -6.38 -8.93
C PHE A 11 -0.27 -7.52 -7.93
N LEU A 12 -0.99 -8.60 -8.27
CA LEU A 12 -1.15 -9.75 -7.38
C LEU A 12 0.19 -10.45 -7.10
N ALA A 13 1.06 -10.57 -8.10
CA ALA A 13 2.41 -11.12 -7.90
C ALA A 13 3.27 -10.22 -6.98
N ALA A 14 3.22 -8.90 -7.16
CA ALA A 14 3.94 -7.96 -6.31
C ALA A 14 3.43 -7.98 -4.86
N LEU A 15 2.11 -8.08 -4.65
CA LEU A 15 1.52 -8.24 -3.33
C LEU A 15 1.91 -9.58 -2.69
N GLU A 16 2.00 -10.67 -3.45
CA GLU A 16 2.50 -11.95 -2.95
C GLU A 16 3.98 -11.86 -2.52
N MET A 17 4.82 -11.15 -3.28
CA MET A 17 6.20 -10.89 -2.91
C MET A 17 6.30 -10.07 -1.62
N LEU A 18 5.47 -9.04 -1.46
CA LEU A 18 5.42 -8.23 -0.24
C LEU A 18 4.95 -9.06 0.96
N LYS A 19 3.93 -9.92 0.77
CA LYS A 19 3.46 -10.86 1.80
C LYS A 19 4.62 -11.74 2.30
N ASN A 20 5.35 -12.37 1.37
CA ASN A 20 6.50 -13.21 1.70
C ASN A 20 7.57 -12.43 2.49
N ALA A 21 7.81 -11.17 2.16
CA ALA A 21 8.75 -10.32 2.89
C ALA A 21 8.28 -10.00 4.32
N ILE A 22 6.98 -9.73 4.51
CA ILE A 22 6.39 -9.46 5.83
C ILE A 22 6.44 -10.72 6.72
N GLU A 23 6.07 -11.87 6.18
CA GLU A 23 6.06 -13.15 6.90
C GLU A 23 7.47 -13.57 7.34
N GLN A 24 8.47 -13.36 6.48
CA GLN A 24 9.87 -13.73 6.76
C GLN A 24 10.63 -12.68 7.60
N CYS A 25 10.11 -11.47 7.76
CA CYS A 25 10.74 -10.44 8.58
C CYS A 25 10.91 -10.95 10.03
N PRO A 26 12.10 -10.88 10.65
CA PRO A 26 12.23 -11.23 12.07
C PRO A 26 11.48 -10.24 12.99
N GLU A 27 11.00 -10.69 14.15
CA GLU A 27 10.24 -9.84 15.08
C GLU A 27 11.04 -8.62 15.56
N GLY A 28 12.34 -8.80 15.87
CA GLY A 28 13.23 -7.72 16.31
C GLY A 28 13.52 -6.66 15.24
N ILE A 29 13.32 -6.98 13.95
CA ILE A 29 13.53 -6.05 12.83
C ILE A 29 12.26 -5.26 12.49
N TRP A 30 11.09 -5.84 12.78
CA TRP A 30 9.79 -5.30 12.36
C TRP A 30 9.60 -3.83 12.76
N ALA A 31 9.97 -3.49 13.99
CA ALA A 31 9.86 -2.16 14.58
C ALA A 31 11.17 -1.66 15.20
N ASP A 32 12.30 -2.11 14.65
CA ASP A 32 13.64 -1.65 15.03
C ASP A 32 13.72 -0.11 14.98
N PRO A 33 14.15 0.58 16.06
CA PRO A 33 14.30 2.02 16.07
C PRO A 33 15.55 2.54 15.33
N GLU A 34 16.53 1.69 14.96
CA GLU A 34 17.75 2.15 14.30
C GLU A 34 17.52 2.67 12.87
N PRO A 35 16.77 1.98 11.99
CA PRO A 35 16.51 2.47 10.64
C PRO A 35 15.54 3.67 10.66
N GLN A 36 15.82 4.68 9.83
CA GLN A 36 14.93 5.82 9.66
C GLN A 36 13.50 5.39 9.24
N ASN A 37 13.42 4.44 8.31
CA ASN A 37 12.16 3.82 7.90
C ASN A 37 12.08 2.40 8.46
N LYS A 38 11.22 2.23 9.45
CA LYS A 38 10.95 0.94 10.10
C LYS A 38 10.28 0.00 9.10
N PHE A 39 10.56 -1.30 9.19
CA PHE A 39 10.02 -2.29 8.25
C PHE A 39 8.50 -2.24 8.17
N TRP A 40 7.81 -2.20 9.32
CA TRP A 40 6.35 -2.10 9.37
C TRP A 40 5.82 -0.87 8.64
N HIS A 41 6.54 0.26 8.72
CA HIS A 41 6.15 1.53 8.14
C HIS A 41 6.30 1.48 6.62
N THR A 42 7.41 0.93 6.12
CA THR A 42 7.60 0.72 4.67
C THR A 42 6.59 -0.26 4.11
N ALA A 43 6.29 -1.35 4.81
CA ALA A 43 5.28 -2.32 4.39
C ALA A 43 3.87 -1.68 4.32
N TYR A 44 3.47 -0.96 5.37
CA TYR A 44 2.21 -0.23 5.39
C TYR A 44 2.14 0.85 4.31
N HIS A 45 3.18 1.67 4.15
CA HIS A 45 3.26 2.72 3.14
C HIS A 45 3.07 2.15 1.73
N SER A 46 3.72 1.02 1.44
CA SER A 46 3.61 0.34 0.14
C SER A 46 2.16 -0.10 -0.14
N LEU A 47 1.49 -0.71 0.85
CA LEU A 47 0.08 -1.10 0.73
C LEU A 47 -0.85 0.10 0.63
N PHE A 48 -0.60 1.15 1.42
CA PHE A 48 -1.38 2.37 1.41
C PHE A 48 -1.40 2.99 0.01
N TYR A 49 -0.24 3.21 -0.59
CA TYR A 49 -0.20 3.82 -1.92
C TYR A 49 -0.63 2.89 -3.04
N ALA A 50 -0.44 1.57 -2.91
CA ALA A 50 -1.04 0.61 -3.84
C ALA A 50 -2.58 0.72 -3.83
N HIS A 51 -3.20 0.78 -2.64
CA HIS A 51 -4.64 0.93 -2.49
C HIS A 51 -5.16 2.32 -2.91
N PHE A 52 -4.44 3.37 -2.53
CA PHE A 52 -4.78 4.75 -2.84
C PHE A 52 -4.83 4.99 -4.34
N TYR A 53 -3.79 4.59 -5.08
CA TYR A 53 -3.72 4.79 -6.53
C TYR A 53 -4.54 3.80 -7.36
N LEU A 54 -5.19 2.81 -6.75
CA LEU A 54 -6.23 2.03 -7.44
C LEU A 54 -7.53 2.82 -7.62
N HIS A 55 -7.72 3.91 -6.87
CA HIS A 55 -8.90 4.75 -7.02
C HIS A 55 -8.77 5.69 -8.22
N PRO A 56 -9.88 6.09 -8.86
CA PRO A 56 -9.84 7.03 -9.98
C PRO A 56 -9.25 8.40 -9.60
N SER A 57 -9.52 8.87 -8.38
CA SER A 57 -9.01 10.12 -7.84
C SER A 57 -8.79 10.06 -6.32
N GLU A 58 -8.15 11.10 -5.78
CA GLU A 58 -8.02 11.28 -4.33
C GLU A 58 -9.38 11.36 -3.62
N SER A 59 -10.37 12.05 -4.22
CA SER A 59 -11.70 12.20 -3.61
C SER A 59 -12.52 10.91 -3.58
N ASP A 60 -12.17 9.93 -4.42
CA ASP A 60 -12.83 8.63 -4.44
C ASP A 60 -12.22 7.65 -3.41
N PHE A 61 -11.07 8.00 -2.82
CA PHE A 61 -10.37 7.09 -1.91
C PHE A 61 -11.17 6.79 -0.65
N ILE A 62 -11.47 5.51 -0.46
CA ILE A 62 -12.07 5.01 0.78
C ILE A 62 -10.97 4.29 1.57
N PRO A 63 -10.55 4.82 2.74
CA PRO A 63 -9.50 4.21 3.52
C PRO A 63 -9.92 2.86 4.10
N TRP A 64 -8.94 1.98 4.30
CA TRP A 64 -9.12 0.76 5.09
C TRP A 64 -9.52 1.12 6.53
N GLU A 65 -10.31 0.27 7.18
CA GLU A 65 -10.91 0.54 8.50
C GLU A 65 -9.89 0.96 9.57
N LYS A 66 -8.69 0.37 9.54
CA LYS A 66 -7.61 0.66 10.50
C LYS A 66 -6.60 1.67 9.99
N HIS A 67 -6.89 2.39 8.90
CA HIS A 67 -6.02 3.41 8.33
C HIS A 67 -5.64 4.47 9.36
N ARG A 68 -4.37 4.90 9.31
CA ARG A 68 -3.81 5.97 10.12
C ARG A 68 -3.12 6.97 9.20
N ALA A 69 -3.64 8.20 9.15
CA ALA A 69 -3.19 9.24 8.23
C ALA A 69 -1.79 9.72 8.58
N GLU A 70 -1.47 9.78 9.87
CA GLU A 70 -0.19 10.23 10.41
C GLU A 70 0.99 9.31 10.06
N VAL A 71 0.72 8.09 9.57
CA VAL A 71 1.76 7.11 9.20
C VAL A 71 1.84 6.78 7.70
N THR A 72 1.25 7.63 6.85
CA THR A 72 1.30 7.43 5.39
C THR A 72 2.61 7.86 4.77
N SER A 73 3.27 8.87 5.32
CA SER A 73 4.48 9.48 4.76
C SER A 73 5.75 8.89 5.37
N LEU A 74 6.68 8.43 4.53
CA LEU A 74 8.04 8.04 4.94
C LEU A 74 8.98 9.23 5.20
N LYS A 75 8.50 10.48 5.10
CA LYS A 75 9.32 11.65 5.43
C LYS A 75 9.70 11.60 6.92
N PRO A 76 10.98 11.80 7.27
CA PRO A 76 11.40 11.81 8.66
C PRO A 76 10.65 12.92 9.42
N SER A 77 10.18 12.56 10.61
CA SER A 77 9.50 13.45 11.55
C SER A 77 9.90 13.03 12.96
N ASP A 78 10.15 14.01 13.83
CA ASP A 78 10.55 13.77 15.22
C ASP A 78 9.44 13.04 16.01
N ASP A 79 8.18 13.26 15.63
CA ASP A 79 7.00 12.63 16.25
C ASP A 79 6.88 11.13 15.92
N PHE A 80 7.55 10.66 14.87
CA PHE A 80 7.36 9.32 14.34
C PHE A 80 7.97 8.21 15.20
N ASN A 81 8.89 8.55 16.10
CA ASN A 81 9.47 7.60 17.04
C ASN A 81 8.51 7.20 18.17
N ALA A 82 7.51 8.03 18.47
CA ALA A 82 6.48 7.74 19.46
C ALA A 82 5.29 6.96 18.87
N VAL A 83 5.22 6.78 17.56
CA VAL A 83 4.06 6.15 16.92
C VAL A 83 4.08 4.64 17.15
N LYS A 84 2.95 4.11 17.64
CA LYS A 84 2.74 2.68 17.81
C LYS A 84 2.84 1.96 16.46
N PRO A 85 3.76 1.00 16.29
CA PRO A 85 3.84 0.18 15.08
C PRO A 85 2.53 -0.55 14.80
N TYR A 86 2.18 -0.72 13.51
CA TYR A 86 1.24 -1.79 13.17
C TYR A 86 1.88 -3.13 13.49
N THR A 87 1.07 -4.09 13.91
CA THR A 87 1.48 -5.49 13.99
C THR A 87 1.58 -6.09 12.59
N LYS A 88 2.35 -7.17 12.44
CA LYS A 88 2.38 -7.93 11.18
C LYS A 88 1.00 -8.42 10.77
N ILE A 89 0.18 -8.85 11.74
CA ILE A 89 -1.17 -9.35 11.50
C ILE A 89 -2.03 -8.25 10.88
N GLU A 90 -1.99 -7.02 11.41
CA GLU A 90 -2.72 -5.90 10.84
C GLU A 90 -2.25 -5.54 9.43
N VAL A 91 -0.93 -5.58 9.17
CA VAL A 91 -0.42 -5.28 7.82
C VAL A 91 -0.80 -6.40 6.83
N LEU A 92 -0.81 -7.67 7.25
CA LEU A 92 -1.26 -8.79 6.42
C LEU A 92 -2.76 -8.75 6.15
N GLU A 93 -3.57 -8.35 7.14
CA GLU A 93 -5.00 -8.09 6.96
C GLU A 93 -5.24 -6.99 5.92
N TYR A 94 -4.45 -5.90 5.97
CA TYR A 94 -4.54 -4.86 4.97
C TYR A 94 -4.07 -5.35 3.59
N LEU A 95 -3.04 -6.19 3.53
CA LEU A 95 -2.57 -6.80 2.29
C LEU A 95 -3.66 -7.62 1.62
N ASP A 96 -4.38 -8.46 2.37
CA ASP A 96 -5.48 -9.25 1.83
C ASP A 96 -6.63 -8.38 1.34
N PHE A 97 -6.94 -7.30 2.08
CA PHE A 97 -7.88 -6.29 1.62
C PHE A 97 -7.43 -5.65 0.29
N CYS A 98 -6.16 -5.26 0.16
CA CYS A 98 -5.60 -4.71 -1.09
C CYS A 98 -5.69 -5.69 -2.26
N ARG A 99 -5.54 -7.00 -2.04
CA ARG A 99 -5.67 -8.02 -3.10
C ARG A 99 -7.08 -8.03 -3.69
N GLU A 100 -8.11 -7.87 -2.87
CA GLU A 100 -9.49 -7.78 -3.36
C GLU A 100 -9.74 -6.45 -4.08
N GLN A 101 -9.20 -5.34 -3.55
CA GLN A 101 -9.28 -4.03 -4.21
C GLN A 101 -8.63 -4.05 -5.60
N VAL A 102 -7.48 -4.72 -5.76
CA VAL A 102 -6.80 -4.89 -7.06
C VAL A 102 -7.75 -5.54 -8.08
N LYS A 103 -8.42 -6.65 -7.71
CA LYS A 103 -9.33 -7.37 -8.61
C LYS A 103 -10.53 -6.52 -9.02
N GLU A 104 -11.15 -5.86 -8.04
CA GLU A 104 -12.34 -5.03 -8.28
C GLU A 104 -12.00 -3.80 -9.13
N LYS A 105 -10.97 -3.04 -8.73
CA LYS A 105 -10.68 -1.73 -9.32
C LYS A 105 -10.03 -1.85 -10.69
N ILE A 106 -9.15 -2.82 -10.93
CA ILE A 106 -8.55 -3.02 -12.27
C ILE A 106 -9.61 -3.48 -13.28
N ALA A 107 -10.55 -4.34 -12.87
CA ALA A 107 -11.64 -4.74 -13.74
C ALA A 107 -12.48 -3.53 -14.19
N ALA A 108 -12.78 -2.62 -13.26
CA ALA A 108 -13.58 -1.42 -13.49
C ALA A 108 -12.81 -0.23 -14.12
N CYS A 109 -11.47 -0.24 -14.09
CA CYS A 109 -10.62 0.88 -14.49
C CYS A 109 -10.80 1.24 -15.99
N ASP A 110 -10.90 2.54 -16.31
CA ASP A 110 -10.74 3.03 -17.67
C ASP A 110 -9.28 3.44 -17.89
N LEU A 111 -8.56 2.68 -18.73
CA LEU A 111 -7.13 2.89 -18.95
C LEU A 111 -6.83 4.10 -19.86
N GLU A 112 -7.84 4.62 -20.56
CA GLU A 112 -7.70 5.78 -21.45
C GLU A 112 -8.15 7.09 -20.78
N ALA A 113 -8.68 7.01 -19.56
CA ALA A 113 -9.11 8.19 -18.80
C ALA A 113 -7.91 8.98 -18.27
N GLU A 114 -8.11 10.28 -18.05
CA GLU A 114 -7.13 11.12 -17.38
C GLU A 114 -6.91 10.66 -15.93
N SER A 115 -5.67 10.81 -15.44
CA SER A 115 -5.35 10.55 -14.03
C SER A 115 -6.08 11.55 -13.12
N GLY A 116 -6.86 11.06 -12.15
CA GLY A 116 -7.43 11.89 -11.09
C GLY A 116 -6.43 12.33 -10.02
N PHE A 117 -5.13 12.10 -10.24
CA PHE A 117 -4.03 12.56 -9.38
C PHE A 117 -3.19 13.60 -10.13
N PRO A 118 -3.50 14.91 -10.00
CA PRO A 118 -2.89 15.95 -10.84
C PRO A 118 -1.38 16.15 -10.62
N TRP A 119 -0.84 15.67 -9.49
CA TRP A 119 0.60 15.70 -9.19
C TRP A 119 1.38 14.52 -9.80
N LEU A 120 0.69 13.56 -10.43
CA LEU A 120 1.26 12.43 -11.19
C LEU A 120 0.67 12.40 -12.60
N PRO A 121 1.10 13.31 -13.49
CA PRO A 121 0.70 13.25 -14.89
C PRO A 121 1.34 12.01 -15.53
N PHE A 122 0.51 11.09 -16.02
CA PHE A 122 0.93 10.04 -16.93
C PHE A 122 0.65 10.53 -18.35
N SER A 123 1.71 10.70 -19.14
CA SER A 123 1.68 11.15 -20.55
C SER A 123 1.84 10.01 -21.53
#